data_AF-A0A7R9USG1-F1
#
_entry.id   AF-A0A7R9USG1-F1
#
_cell.length_a   1.000
_cell.length_b   1.000
_cell.length_c   1.000
_cell.angle_alpha   90.00
_cell.angle_beta   90.00
_cell.angle_gamma   90.00
#
_symmetry.space_group_name_H-M   'P 1'
#
loop_
_entity.id
_entity.type
_entity.pdbx_description
1 polymer ?
#
loop_
_entity_poly.entity_id
_entity_poly.type
_entity_poly.pdbx_seq_one_letter_code
_entity_poly.pdbx_strand_id
1 'polypeptide(L)'
;TNGVQMSPQPGSFVHAPLSLSPFPLSADGFARARALGERGTGWLLVHLANLCGHDKVPMADRRDWSAAHVAHVCASSADPLRNRWWAEQDEPFQVLAACHELAAVLSMPAHARPLFESSLPVHMDGSCNGLQHYAALGRDANGGEQVNLTRR
;
A
#
# COMPACT_ATOMS: atom_id res chain seq x y z
N THR A 1 26.26 9.12 -15.35
CA THR A 1 25.91 7.68 -15.28
C THR A 1 24.41 7.58 -15.51
N ASN A 2 23.99 7.12 -16.67
CA ASN A 2 22.57 7.06 -17.04
C ASN A 2 21.87 6.06 -16.12
N GLY A 3 20.97 6.54 -15.25
CA GLY A 3 20.09 5.71 -14.48
C GLY A 3 19.19 4.95 -15.45
N VAL A 4 19.37 3.63 -15.53
CA VAL A 4 18.43 2.75 -16.22
C VAL A 4 17.17 2.73 -15.36
N GLN A 5 16.19 3.56 -15.71
CA GLN A 5 14.84 3.40 -15.21
C GLN A 5 14.28 2.14 -15.89
N MET A 6 13.96 1.12 -15.11
CA MET A 6 13.35 -0.11 -15.62
C MET A 6 11.94 0.23 -16.10
N SER A 7 11.80 0.55 -17.39
CA SER A 7 10.51 0.64 -18.07
C SER A 7 10.17 -0.72 -18.69
N PRO A 8 8.95 -1.25 -18.51
CA PRO A 8 8.52 -2.45 -19.23
C PRO A 8 8.58 -2.20 -20.75
N GLN A 9 8.98 -3.22 -21.51
CA GLN A 9 9.10 -3.12 -22.96
C GLN A 9 7.71 -2.96 -23.61
N PRO A 10 7.53 -2.06 -24.59
CA PRO A 10 6.24 -1.89 -25.25
C PRO A 10 5.94 -3.12 -26.12
N GLY A 11 4.88 -3.86 -25.79
CA GLY A 11 4.35 -4.95 -26.63
C GLY A 11 4.17 -6.31 -25.95
N SER A 12 4.61 -6.47 -24.70
CA SER A 12 4.29 -7.64 -23.88
C SER A 12 3.09 -7.36 -22.98
N PHE A 13 1.91 -7.84 -23.35
CA PHE A 13 0.85 -8.11 -22.38
C PHE A 13 1.39 -9.14 -21.38
N VAL A 14 1.65 -8.72 -20.14
CA VAL A 14 2.02 -9.64 -19.08
C VAL A 14 0.72 -10.25 -18.54
N HIS A 15 0.56 -11.56 -18.74
CA HIS A 15 -0.42 -12.47 -18.16
C HIS A 15 -1.84 -12.56 -18.77
N ALA A 16 -2.05 -13.59 -19.60
CA ALA A 16 -3.32 -14.31 -19.83
C ALA A 16 -2.97 -15.71 -20.42
N PRO A 17 -3.69 -16.81 -20.11
CA PRO A 17 -5.14 -16.92 -20.38
C PRO A 17 -6.02 -17.54 -19.27
N LEU A 18 -7.21 -16.94 -19.14
CA LEU A 18 -8.56 -17.52 -19.05
C LEU A 18 -8.88 -18.60 -17.98
N SER A 19 -9.64 -18.19 -16.95
CA SER A 19 -10.83 -18.91 -16.47
C SER A 19 -11.81 -17.94 -15.81
N LEU A 20 -13.10 -18.13 -16.09
CA LEU A 20 -14.23 -17.21 -15.92
C LEU A 20 -14.53 -16.78 -14.47
N SER A 21 -14.48 -15.47 -14.19
CA SER A 21 -15.34 -14.76 -13.22
C SER A 21 -15.34 -13.26 -13.54
N PRO A 22 -16.48 -12.54 -13.42
CA PRO A 22 -16.54 -11.13 -13.78
C PRO A 22 -16.02 -10.28 -12.60
N PHE A 23 -15.19 -9.29 -12.90
CA PHE A 23 -14.51 -8.34 -12.00
C PHE A 23 -13.13 -8.76 -11.47
N PRO A 24 -12.04 -8.42 -12.20
CA PRO A 24 -10.71 -8.37 -11.60
C PRO A 24 -10.64 -7.14 -10.71
N LEU A 25 -10.66 -7.35 -9.39
CA LEU A 25 -10.16 -6.39 -8.41
C LEU A 25 -8.67 -6.15 -8.75
N SER A 26 -8.32 -4.96 -9.24
CA SER A 26 -6.94 -4.46 -9.51
C SER A 26 -5.89 -5.51 -9.91
N ALA A 27 -5.58 -5.59 -11.21
CA ALA A 27 -4.82 -6.65 -11.87
C ALA A 27 -3.34 -6.88 -11.47
N ASP A 28 -2.84 -6.28 -10.37
CA ASP A 28 -1.41 -6.25 -10.00
C ASP A 28 -1.11 -6.87 -8.61
N GLY A 29 -1.94 -7.81 -8.13
CA GLY A 29 -1.65 -8.58 -6.91
C GLY A 29 -0.44 -9.51 -7.08
N PHE A 30 0.29 -9.82 -5.99
CA PHE A 30 1.34 -10.84 -6.02
C PHE A 30 0.78 -12.18 -6.53
N ALA A 31 1.47 -12.81 -7.49
CA ALA A 31 1.13 -14.13 -8.03
C ALA A 31 1.09 -15.25 -6.96
N ARG A 32 1.64 -15.01 -5.76
CA ARG A 32 1.55 -15.92 -4.61
C ARG A 32 1.26 -15.11 -3.34
N ALA A 33 0.10 -15.34 -2.74
CA ALA A 33 -0.27 -14.76 -1.46
C ALA A 33 0.73 -15.22 -0.36
N ARG A 34 0.92 -14.37 0.65
CA ARG A 34 1.80 -14.65 1.80
C ARG A 34 1.09 -14.34 3.10
N ALA A 35 1.33 -15.17 4.11
CA ALA A 35 0.86 -14.92 5.46
C ALA A 35 1.34 -13.54 5.96
N LEU A 36 0.43 -12.75 6.51
CA LEU A 36 0.70 -11.40 7.01
C LEU A 36 1.75 -11.37 8.13
N GLY A 37 1.76 -12.41 8.97
CA GLY A 37 2.51 -12.42 10.22
C GLY A 37 2.02 -11.38 11.23
N GLU A 38 2.66 -11.33 12.39
CA GLU A 38 2.22 -10.50 13.53
C GLU A 38 2.12 -9.01 13.22
N ARG A 39 2.94 -8.51 12.28
CA ARG A 39 3.01 -7.10 11.92
C ARG A 39 2.24 -6.75 10.64
N GLY A 40 1.79 -7.74 9.87
CA GLY A 40 1.25 -7.50 8.53
C GLY A 40 -0.02 -6.66 8.54
N THR A 41 -0.91 -6.89 9.51
CA THR A 41 -2.12 -6.04 9.67
C THR A 41 -1.75 -4.57 9.90
N GLY A 42 -0.71 -4.30 10.71
CA GLY A 42 -0.22 -2.95 10.95
C GLY A 42 0.40 -2.30 9.70
N TRP A 43 0.99 -3.09 8.81
CA TRP A 43 1.49 -2.61 7.52
C TRP A 43 0.37 -2.33 6.53
N LEU A 44 -0.69 -3.15 6.50
CA LEU A 44 -1.89 -2.86 5.70
C LEU A 44 -2.56 -1.56 6.12
N LEU A 45 -2.60 -1.26 7.42
CA LEU A 45 -3.13 0.02 7.92
C LEU A 45 -2.25 1.21 7.48
N VAL A 46 -0.92 1.09 7.56
CA VAL A 46 0.00 2.12 7.03
C VAL A 46 -0.19 2.29 5.52
N HIS A 47 -0.33 1.19 4.79
CA HIS A 47 -0.52 1.21 3.36
C HIS A 47 -1.79 1.95 2.97
N LEU A 48 -2.92 1.68 3.64
CA LEU A 48 -4.17 2.39 3.43
C LEU A 48 -3.99 3.90 3.65
N ALA A 49 -3.35 4.31 4.75
CA ALA A 49 -3.10 5.72 5.04
C ALA A 49 -2.28 6.40 3.93
N ASN A 50 -1.24 5.72 3.42
CA ASN A 50 -0.44 6.23 2.32
C ASN A 50 -1.28 6.41 1.04
N LEU A 51 -2.11 5.42 0.69
CA LEU A 51 -3.00 5.49 -0.47
C LEU A 51 -4.06 6.60 -0.35
N CYS A 52 -4.40 7.01 0.87
CA CYS A 52 -5.31 8.11 1.16
C CYS A 52 -4.59 9.46 1.32
N GLY A 53 -3.30 9.56 0.95
CA GLY A 53 -2.53 10.81 1.04
C GLY A 53 -2.06 11.18 2.44
N HIS A 54 -2.24 10.31 3.43
CA HIS A 54 -1.84 10.53 4.82
C HIS A 54 -0.42 10.00 5.09
N ASP A 55 0.55 10.42 4.27
CA ASP A 55 1.91 9.86 4.21
C ASP A 55 3.02 10.79 4.76
N LYS A 56 2.65 11.96 5.30
CA LYS A 56 3.59 12.97 5.83
C LYS A 56 3.70 12.98 7.36
N VAL A 57 3.13 11.97 8.01
CA VAL A 57 3.13 11.81 9.48
C VAL A 57 3.92 10.55 9.88
N PRO A 58 4.30 10.40 11.16
CA PRO A 58 4.91 9.17 11.69
C PRO A 58 4.08 7.91 11.39
N MET A 59 4.76 6.76 11.25
CA MET A 59 4.11 5.49 10.91
C MET A 59 3.05 5.04 11.93
N ALA A 60 3.20 5.41 13.21
CA ALA A 60 2.20 5.12 14.24
C ALA A 60 0.91 5.91 13.96
N ASP A 61 1.02 7.21 13.73
CA ASP A 61 -0.09 8.10 13.43
C ASP A 61 -0.84 7.66 12.16
N ARG A 62 -0.12 7.14 11.16
CA ARG A 62 -0.75 6.54 9.96
C ARG A 62 -1.63 5.34 10.31
N ARG A 63 -1.17 4.47 11.21
CA ARG A 63 -1.96 3.32 11.66
C ARG A 63 -3.18 3.77 12.42
N ASP A 64 -3.03 4.74 13.30
CA ASP A 64 -4.12 5.26 14.13
C ASP A 64 -5.17 5.97 13.26
N TRP A 65 -4.73 6.73 12.26
CA TRP A 65 -5.60 7.32 11.24
C TRP A 65 -6.42 6.23 10.54
N SER A 66 -5.77 5.19 10.00
CA SER A 66 -6.48 4.08 9.33
C SER A 66 -7.41 3.34 10.28
N ALA A 67 -7.01 3.12 11.53
CA ALA A 67 -7.85 2.49 12.55
C ALA A 67 -9.13 3.30 12.83
N ALA A 68 -9.04 4.63 12.86
CA ALA A 68 -10.19 5.52 13.01
C ALA A 68 -11.15 5.48 11.80
N HIS A 69 -10.66 5.10 10.61
CA HIS A 69 -11.45 5.03 9.37
C HIS A 69 -11.94 3.60 9.04
N VAL A 70 -11.74 2.62 9.92
CA VAL A 70 -12.16 1.22 9.70
C VAL A 70 -13.65 1.09 9.35
N ALA A 71 -14.51 1.94 9.92
CA ALA A 71 -15.93 1.94 9.57
C ALA A 71 -16.17 2.22 8.07
N HIS A 72 -15.45 3.20 7.51
CA HIS A 72 -15.51 3.51 6.08
C HIS A 72 -14.90 2.40 5.22
N VAL A 73 -13.82 1.78 5.70
CA VAL A 73 -13.18 0.63 5.05
C VAL A 73 -14.16 -0.54 4.92
N CYS A 74 -14.79 -0.93 6.03
CA CYS A 74 -15.76 -2.03 6.04
C CYS A 74 -16.99 -1.70 5.18
N ALA A 75 -17.51 -0.47 5.24
CA ALA A 75 -18.65 -0.05 4.42
C ALA A 75 -18.32 -0.04 2.91
N SER A 76 -17.14 0.45 2.56
CA SER A 76 -16.64 0.47 1.18
C SER A 76 -16.41 -0.94 0.64
N SER A 77 -15.88 -1.86 1.46
CA SER A 77 -15.73 -3.26 1.09
C SER A 77 -17.06 -3.99 0.93
N ALA A 78 -18.09 -3.63 1.70
CA ALA A 78 -19.38 -4.34 1.68
C ALA A 78 -20.29 -3.89 0.53
N ASP A 79 -20.33 -2.58 0.25
CA ASP A 79 -21.11 -2.01 -0.86
C ASP A 79 -20.36 -0.81 -1.44
N PRO A 80 -19.40 -1.04 -2.36
CA PRO A 80 -18.53 0.02 -2.88
C PRO A 80 -19.25 1.02 -3.78
N LEU A 81 -20.40 0.66 -4.35
CA LEU A 81 -21.17 1.57 -5.20
C LEU A 81 -21.99 2.56 -4.37
N ARG A 82 -22.50 2.13 -3.21
CA ARG A 82 -23.22 2.99 -2.27
C ARG A 82 -22.29 3.78 -1.35
N ASN A 83 -21.19 3.16 -0.90
CA ASN A 83 -20.22 3.76 0.01
C ASN A 83 -18.95 4.12 -0.77
N ARG A 84 -18.93 5.34 -1.31
CA ARG A 84 -17.90 5.81 -2.25
C ARG A 84 -16.75 6.54 -1.58
N TRP A 85 -16.51 6.34 -0.28
CA TRP A 85 -15.39 6.96 0.44
C TRP A 85 -14.05 6.68 -0.24
N TRP A 86 -13.85 5.43 -0.71
CA TRP A 86 -12.67 5.04 -1.49
C TRP A 86 -12.49 5.84 -2.79
N ALA A 87 -13.59 6.31 -3.40
CA ALA A 87 -13.56 7.04 -4.67
C ALA A 87 -13.07 8.49 -4.51
N GLU A 88 -13.04 9.00 -3.28
CA GLU A 88 -12.65 10.37 -2.93
C GLU A 88 -11.17 10.46 -2.50
N GLN A 89 -10.45 9.32 -2.44
CA GLN A 89 -9.06 9.26 -2.00
C GLN A 89 -8.07 9.45 -3.16
N ASP A 90 -6.79 9.69 -2.85
CA ASP A 90 -5.74 9.97 -3.83
C ASP A 90 -5.51 8.80 -4.82
N GLU A 91 -5.59 7.55 -4.34
CA GLU A 91 -5.42 6.33 -5.15
C GLU A 91 -6.67 5.43 -5.10
N PRO A 92 -7.81 5.82 -5.71
CA PRO A 92 -9.13 5.26 -5.41
C PRO A 92 -9.24 3.73 -5.51
N PHE A 93 -8.79 3.16 -6.63
CA PHE A 93 -8.94 1.72 -6.87
C PHE A 93 -8.00 0.89 -5.99
N GLN A 94 -6.82 1.43 -5.66
CA GLN A 94 -5.90 0.79 -4.72
C GLN A 94 -6.46 0.86 -3.30
N VAL A 95 -7.10 1.98 -2.92
CA VAL A 95 -7.81 2.11 -1.65
C VAL A 95 -8.93 1.08 -1.56
N LEU A 96 -9.71 0.89 -2.62
CA LEU A 96 -10.78 -0.11 -2.64
C LEU A 96 -10.22 -1.53 -2.47
N ALA A 97 -9.13 -1.87 -3.16
CA ALA A 97 -8.46 -3.17 -2.98
C ALA A 97 -7.97 -3.36 -1.53
N ALA A 98 -7.33 -2.34 -0.95
CA ALA A 98 -6.92 -2.34 0.46
C ALA A 98 -8.11 -2.46 1.42
N CYS A 99 -9.26 -1.88 1.08
CA CYS A 99 -10.47 -2.00 1.90
C CYS A 99 -10.97 -3.43 1.97
N HIS A 100 -11.00 -4.15 0.84
CA HIS A 100 -11.39 -5.56 0.80
C HIS A 100 -10.44 -6.44 1.62
N GLU A 101 -9.13 -6.23 1.48
CA GLU A 101 -8.10 -6.96 2.22
C GLU A 101 -8.26 -6.73 3.74
N LEU A 102 -8.37 -5.47 4.16
CA LEU A 102 -8.50 -5.11 5.57
C LEU A 102 -9.81 -5.62 6.18
N ALA A 103 -10.94 -5.53 5.45
CA ALA A 103 -12.21 -6.04 5.93
C ALA A 103 -12.16 -7.56 6.16
N ALA A 104 -11.52 -8.30 5.24
CA ALA A 104 -11.31 -9.74 5.39
C ALA A 104 -10.49 -10.06 6.65
N VAL A 105 -9.34 -9.39 6.85
CA VAL A 105 -8.48 -9.57 8.01
C VAL A 105 -9.19 -9.23 9.33
N LEU A 106 -9.95 -8.12 9.35
CA LEU A 106 -10.63 -7.65 10.56
C LEU A 106 -11.80 -8.54 10.95
N SER A 107 -12.42 -9.23 10.00
CA SER A 107 -13.47 -10.23 10.26
C SER A 107 -12.96 -11.49 10.95
N MET A 108 -11.65 -11.76 10.88
CA MET A 108 -11.01 -12.92 11.51
C MET A 108 -10.75 -12.69 13.01
N PRO A 109 -10.80 -13.76 13.84
CA PRO A 109 -10.33 -13.70 15.22
C PRO A 109 -8.89 -13.17 15.29
N ALA A 110 -8.57 -12.37 16.31
CA ALA A 110 -7.29 -11.70 16.44
C ALA A 110 -6.07 -12.65 16.31
N HIS A 111 -6.16 -13.84 16.89
CA HIS A 111 -5.11 -14.87 16.83
C HIS A 111 -4.92 -15.49 15.43
N ALA A 112 -5.90 -15.38 14.55
CA ALA A 112 -5.86 -15.93 13.20
C ALA A 112 -5.36 -14.91 12.15
N ARG A 113 -5.40 -13.60 12.45
CA ARG A 113 -4.99 -12.53 11.53
C ARG A 113 -3.56 -12.68 10.99
N PRO A 114 -2.55 -13.09 11.79
CA PRO A 114 -1.20 -13.34 11.28
C PRO A 114 -1.12 -14.43 10.20
N LEU A 115 -2.10 -15.33 10.15
CA LEU A 115 -2.16 -16.43 9.19
C LEU A 115 -2.91 -16.06 7.90
N PHE A 116 -3.53 -14.88 7.84
CA PHE A 116 -4.22 -14.43 6.63
C PHE A 116 -3.22 -14.30 5.48
N GLU A 117 -3.53 -14.96 4.36
CA GLU A 117 -2.71 -14.89 3.15
C GLU A 117 -3.13 -13.69 2.31
N SER A 118 -2.30 -12.65 2.35
CA SER A 118 -2.50 -11.42 1.60
C SER A 118 -1.72 -11.48 0.28
N SER A 119 -2.33 -11.01 -0.81
CA SER A 119 -1.67 -10.83 -2.11
C SER A 119 -1.50 -9.35 -2.48
N LEU A 120 -2.05 -8.43 -1.68
CA LEU A 120 -1.94 -7.00 -1.91
C LEU A 120 -0.47 -6.52 -1.78
N PRO A 121 0.11 -5.90 -2.82
CA PRO A 121 1.43 -5.33 -2.72
C PRO A 121 1.40 -4.07 -1.85
N VAL A 122 2.25 -4.04 -0.81
CA VAL A 122 2.42 -2.86 0.04
C VAL A 122 3.55 -2.00 -0.52
N HIS A 123 3.19 -0.84 -1.07
CA HIS A 123 4.15 0.12 -1.60
C HIS A 123 4.96 0.80 -0.50
N MET A 124 6.29 0.80 -0.66
CA MET A 124 7.25 1.52 0.20
C MET A 124 8.09 2.42 -0.71
N ASP A 125 7.81 3.72 -0.70
CA ASP A 125 8.61 4.71 -1.44
C ASP A 125 9.33 5.68 -0.50
N GLY A 126 10.53 6.07 -0.88
CA GLY A 126 11.35 7.06 -0.18
C GLY A 126 11.00 8.47 -0.65
N SER A 127 10.78 9.39 0.28
CA SER A 127 10.53 10.79 -0.07
C SER A 127 11.77 11.41 -0.74
N CYS A 128 11.62 11.88 -1.98
CA CYS A 128 12.65 12.60 -2.73
C CYS A 128 13.96 11.80 -2.96
N ASN A 129 13.84 10.59 -3.53
CA ASN A 129 14.96 9.70 -3.88
C ASN A 129 16.15 10.40 -4.57
N GLY A 130 15.91 11.40 -5.43
CA GLY A 130 16.98 12.17 -6.07
C GLY A 130 17.85 12.97 -5.10
N LEU A 131 17.25 13.63 -4.11
CA LEU A 131 17.99 14.38 -3.09
C LEU A 131 18.65 13.44 -2.07
N GLN A 132 18.07 12.28 -1.81
CA GLN A 132 18.72 11.24 -1.01
C GLN A 132 20.03 10.79 -1.67
N HIS A 133 20.03 10.53 -2.99
CA HIS A 133 21.25 10.22 -3.72
C HIS A 133 22.27 11.37 -3.67
N TYR A 134 21.82 12.62 -3.82
CA TYR A 134 22.71 13.77 -3.77
C TYR A 134 23.36 13.95 -2.39
N ALA A 135 22.57 13.88 -1.31
CA ALA A 135 23.07 13.97 0.06
C ALA A 135 24.06 12.84 0.40
N ALA A 136 23.78 11.62 -0.06
CA ALA A 136 24.66 10.47 0.14
C ALA A 136 26.00 10.62 -0.63
N LEU A 137 25.94 11.06 -1.89
CA LEU A 137 27.13 11.30 -2.72
C LEU A 137 28.00 12.43 -2.15
N GLY A 138 27.37 13.51 -1.71
CA GLY A 138 28.05 14.66 -1.10
C GLY A 138 28.48 14.45 0.35
N ARG A 139 28.05 13.34 0.99
CA ARG A 139 28.14 13.12 2.44
C ARG A 139 27.64 14.32 3.25
N ASP A 140 26.60 14.98 2.73
CA ASP A 140 25.99 16.14 3.36
C ASP A 140 25.06 15.68 4.49
N ALA A 141 25.53 15.83 5.73
CA ALA A 141 24.77 15.44 6.91
C ALA A 141 23.48 16.27 7.07
N ASN A 142 23.53 17.57 6.76
CA ASN A 142 22.37 18.46 6.87
C ASN A 142 21.33 18.14 5.79
N GLY A 143 21.78 17.91 4.55
CA GLY A 143 20.92 17.44 3.47
C GLY A 143 20.33 16.06 3.78
N GLY A 144 21.13 15.16 4.36
CA GLY A 144 20.72 13.82 4.78
C GLY A 144 19.60 13.82 5.83
N GLU A 145 19.61 14.77 6.76
CA GLU A 145 18.56 14.93 7.77
C GLU A 145 17.21 15.38 7.18
N GLN A 146 17.24 16.18 6.13
CA GLN A 146 16.03 16.66 5.44
C GLN A 146 15.37 15.57 4.59
N VAL A 147 16.13 14.55 4.20
CA VAL A 147 15.68 13.47 3.30
C VAL A 147 15.67 12.10 3.97
N ASN A 148 15.66 12.05 5.31
CA ASN A 148 15.52 10.84 6.12
C ASN A 148 16.67 9.82 5.99
N LEU A 149 17.90 10.26 5.70
CA LEU A 149 19.10 9.40 5.69
C LEU A 149 19.79 9.27 7.05
N THR A 150 19.48 10.16 7.99
CA THR A 150 19.95 10.08 9.37
C THR A 150 18.80 9.67 10.30
N ARG A 151 19.12 8.94 11.37
CA ARG A 151 18.13 8.65 12.42
C ARG A 151 17.84 9.93 13.19
N ARG A 152 16.56 10.29 13.28
CA ARG A 152 16.05 11.30 14.21
C ARG A 152 15.76 10.67 15.57
#